data_AF-A0A672UW62-F1
#
_entry.id   AF-A0A672UW62-F1
#
_cell.length_a   1.000
_cell.length_b   1.000
_cell.length_c   1.000
_cell.angle_alpha   90.00
_cell.angle_beta   90.00
_cell.angle_gamma   90.00
#
_symmetry.space_group_name_H-M   'P 1'
#
loop_
_entity.id
_entity.type
_entity.pdbx_description
1 polymer ?
#
loop_
_entity_poly.entity_id
_entity_poly.type
_entity_poly.pdbx_seq_one_letter_code
_entity_poly.pdbx_strand_id
1 'polypeptide(L)'
;MAEARGGGSDGGGGSSSVSGGPGRAQLFSTVMDAFLGKLVAAGSYQRFASCYRSFYRLQPEVTKSIHSQFVAQLQASIRAEVQEVMDEGNLEALLDSLDKIVEEAEPQEEPAWRPSGIPEEDARSALVPYLLKHRSYLLRALKNKEEENKKVAESVLAGRGRISELQQQIQAHKRAWQALSKEQQELVLTFQQPQPKRNLRQDCKAAGLHQLDQRNNKGHNRSFGNWGQFPALSPAGRRIPWMWVAAALVLGGAWF
;
A
#
# COMPACT_ATOMS: atom_id res chain seq x y z
N MET A 1 5.09 49.76 46.58
CA MET A 1 5.75 50.39 45.41
C MET A 1 6.12 49.26 44.45
N ALA A 2 5.62 49.13 43.23
CA ALA A 2 4.77 49.96 42.41
C ALA A 2 3.97 49.04 41.45
N GLU A 3 2.77 49.48 41.07
CA GLU A 3 1.96 48.97 39.96
C GLU A 3 2.65 49.21 38.60
N ALA A 4 2.32 48.39 37.59
CA ALA A 4 1.90 48.88 36.26
C ALA A 4 1.42 47.75 35.32
N ARG A 5 0.13 47.85 34.95
CA ARG A 5 -0.48 47.73 33.59
C ARG A 5 -0.08 46.55 32.69
N GLY A 6 -0.98 45.72 32.16
CA GLY A 6 -2.41 45.89 31.90
C GLY A 6 -2.69 46.54 30.54
N GLY A 7 -2.94 45.70 29.53
CA GLY A 7 -3.98 45.91 28.52
C GLY A 7 -3.64 46.61 27.21
N GLY A 8 -3.87 45.89 26.10
CA GLY A 8 -4.34 46.45 24.83
C GLY A 8 -3.30 46.56 23.72
N SER A 9 -3.36 45.64 22.75
CA SER A 9 -2.96 45.95 21.38
C SER A 9 -3.95 45.32 20.41
N ASP A 10 -4.58 46.21 19.66
CA ASP A 10 -5.40 45.96 18.49
C ASP A 10 -4.68 45.10 17.45
N GLY A 11 -5.48 44.38 16.67
CA GLY A 11 -5.05 43.68 15.47
C GLY A 11 -6.26 43.26 14.67
N GLY A 12 -6.85 44.22 13.97
CA GLY A 12 -8.00 44.01 13.09
C GLY A 12 -7.77 42.85 12.13
N GLY A 13 -8.69 41.89 12.17
CA GLY A 13 -8.86 40.88 11.13
C GLY A 13 -9.43 41.56 9.88
N GLY A 14 -8.58 42.28 9.16
CA GLY A 14 -8.82 42.62 7.77
C GLY A 14 -8.92 41.31 6.99
N SER A 15 -10.15 40.89 6.67
CA SER A 15 -10.38 39.95 5.58
C SER A 15 -10.12 40.70 4.28
N SER A 16 -8.84 40.77 3.94
CA SER A 16 -8.34 41.16 2.64
C SER A 16 -8.41 39.95 1.72
N SER A 17 -9.48 39.87 0.93
CA SER A 17 -9.48 39.21 -0.38
C SER A 17 -10.14 40.16 -1.37
N VAL A 18 -9.40 41.22 -1.73
CA VAL A 18 -9.76 42.11 -2.83
C VAL A 18 -8.97 41.68 -4.06
N SER A 19 -9.57 40.76 -4.80
CA SER A 19 -9.43 40.50 -6.25
C SER A 19 -10.48 39.42 -6.58
N GLY A 20 -11.35 39.47 -7.57
CA GLY A 20 -11.56 40.38 -8.68
C GLY A 20 -12.85 39.95 -9.38
N GLY A 21 -13.61 40.91 -9.92
CA GLY A 21 -14.82 40.67 -10.71
C GLY A 21 -16.04 40.15 -9.92
N PRO A 22 -17.26 40.36 -10.44
CA PRO A 22 -18.45 39.69 -9.91
C PRO A 22 -18.31 38.16 -10.06
N GLY A 23 -18.71 37.41 -9.05
CA GLY A 23 -18.67 35.93 -9.06
C GLY A 23 -19.50 35.37 -10.23
N ARG A 24 -19.21 34.15 -10.67
CA ARG A 24 -19.86 33.57 -11.86
C ARG A 24 -21.38 33.46 -11.72
N ALA A 25 -21.88 33.20 -10.50
CA ALA A 25 -23.32 33.22 -10.21
C ALA A 25 -23.93 34.61 -10.45
N GLN A 26 -23.26 35.68 -10.00
CA GLN A 26 -23.72 37.06 -10.22
C GLN A 26 -23.69 37.44 -11.71
N LEU A 27 -22.67 36.97 -12.45
CA LEU A 27 -22.60 37.14 -13.90
C LEU A 27 -23.77 36.42 -14.59
N PHE A 28 -24.11 35.20 -14.17
CA PHE A 28 -25.27 34.48 -14.70
C PHE A 28 -26.57 35.27 -14.49
N SER A 29 -26.83 35.75 -13.27
CA SER A 29 -28.02 36.57 -12.97
C SER A 29 -28.04 37.87 -13.79
N THR A 30 -26.89 38.52 -13.95
CA THR A 30 -26.75 39.74 -14.76
C THR A 30 -27.07 39.47 -16.24
N VAL A 31 -26.57 38.36 -16.79
CA VAL A 31 -26.87 37.94 -18.17
C VAL A 31 -28.36 37.63 -18.33
N MET A 32 -28.97 37.00 -17.32
CA MET A 32 -30.39 36.68 -17.37
C MET A 32 -31.28 37.93 -17.33
N ASP A 33 -30.96 38.88 -16.47
CA ASP A 33 -31.65 40.17 -16.42
C ASP A 33 -31.48 40.96 -17.73
N ALA A 34 -30.28 40.94 -18.32
CA ALA A 34 -30.03 41.58 -19.61
C ALA A 34 -30.84 40.92 -20.74
N PHE A 35 -30.99 39.59 -20.73
CA PHE A 35 -31.82 38.86 -21.69
C PHE A 35 -33.31 39.22 -21.53
N LEU A 36 -33.84 39.20 -20.31
CA LEU A 36 -35.23 39.57 -20.04
C LEU A 36 -35.51 41.02 -20.44
N GLY A 37 -34.57 41.93 -20.19
CA GLY A 37 -34.65 43.32 -20.65
C GLY A 37 -34.75 43.43 -22.17
N LYS A 38 -33.91 42.69 -22.92
CA LYS A 38 -33.95 42.66 -24.39
C LYS A 38 -35.25 42.04 -24.92
N LEU A 39 -35.76 41.00 -24.27
CA LEU A 39 -37.01 40.35 -24.64
C LEU A 39 -38.19 41.31 -24.51
N VAL A 40 -38.28 42.04 -23.39
CA VAL A 40 -39.33 43.04 -23.18
C VAL A 40 -39.19 44.23 -24.13
N ALA A 41 -37.97 44.69 -24.40
CA ALA A 41 -37.73 45.74 -25.38
C ALA A 41 -38.19 45.32 -26.79
N ALA A 42 -37.95 44.06 -27.19
CA ALA A 42 -38.43 43.52 -28.45
C ALA A 42 -39.97 43.41 -28.51
N GLY A 43 -40.59 43.06 -27.39
CA GLY A 43 -42.04 42.99 -27.15
C GLY A 43 -42.67 44.32 -26.71
N SER A 44 -42.19 45.44 -27.25
CA SER A 44 -42.65 46.78 -26.84
C SER A 44 -44.16 46.96 -27.01
N TYR A 45 -44.76 47.78 -26.14
CA TYR A 45 -46.18 48.09 -26.16
C TYR A 45 -46.67 48.58 -27.52
N GLN A 46 -45.84 49.37 -28.24
CA GLN A 46 -46.17 49.88 -29.56
C GLN A 46 -46.34 48.76 -30.59
N ARG A 47 -45.47 47.74 -30.57
CA ARG A 47 -45.59 46.56 -31.44
C ARG A 47 -46.83 45.76 -31.10
N PHE A 48 -47.08 45.54 -29.81
CA PHE A 48 -48.28 44.86 -29.33
C PHE A 48 -49.58 45.57 -29.78
N ALA A 49 -49.68 46.87 -29.54
CA ALA A 49 -50.85 47.68 -29.93
C ALA A 49 -51.01 47.76 -31.46
N SER A 50 -49.90 47.73 -32.21
CA SER A 50 -49.96 47.75 -33.68
C SER A 50 -50.61 46.50 -34.28
N CYS A 51 -50.51 45.35 -33.60
CA CYS A 51 -51.15 44.09 -34.00
C CYS A 51 -52.64 44.05 -33.62
N TYR A 52 -53.06 44.77 -32.58
CA TYR A 52 -54.43 44.78 -32.06
C TYR A 52 -55.13 46.13 -32.24
N ARG A 53 -55.00 46.74 -33.44
CA ARG A 53 -55.47 48.11 -33.71
C ARG A 53 -56.96 48.34 -33.46
N SER A 54 -57.80 47.37 -33.83
CA SER A 54 -59.26 47.48 -33.71
C SER A 54 -59.71 47.53 -32.24
N PHE A 55 -59.07 46.74 -31.38
CA PHE A 55 -59.38 46.67 -29.95
C PHE A 55 -58.81 47.88 -29.19
N TYR A 56 -57.59 48.30 -29.55
CA TYR A 56 -56.94 49.48 -28.99
C TYR A 56 -57.75 50.78 -29.20
N ARG A 57 -58.38 50.95 -30.38
CA ARG A 57 -59.20 52.14 -30.67
C ARG A 57 -60.44 52.25 -29.79
N LEU A 58 -60.95 51.13 -29.29
CA LEU A 58 -62.14 51.09 -28.45
C LEU A 58 -61.79 51.29 -26.97
N GLN A 59 -60.76 50.60 -26.48
CA GLN A 59 -60.35 50.63 -25.06
C GLN A 59 -58.81 50.55 -24.91
N PRO A 60 -58.12 51.71 -24.92
CA PRO A 60 -56.67 51.76 -24.80
C PRO A 60 -56.18 51.39 -23.40
N GLU A 61 -56.91 51.75 -22.34
CA GLU A 61 -56.54 51.46 -20.95
C GLU A 61 -56.53 49.96 -20.65
N VAL A 62 -57.55 49.23 -21.13
CA VAL A 62 -57.63 47.77 -20.98
C VAL A 62 -56.51 47.09 -21.76
N THR A 63 -56.22 47.54 -22.98
CA THR A 63 -55.12 47.00 -23.80
C THR A 63 -53.76 47.19 -23.13
N LYS A 64 -53.53 48.36 -22.50
CA LYS A 64 -52.30 48.65 -21.75
C LYS A 64 -52.19 47.79 -20.48
N SER A 65 -53.29 47.61 -19.76
CA SER A 65 -53.34 46.73 -18.59
C SER A 65 -53.01 45.28 -18.95
N ILE A 66 -53.58 44.75 -20.03
CA ILE A 66 -53.30 43.39 -20.53
C ILE A 66 -51.82 43.22 -20.89
N HIS A 67 -51.24 44.17 -21.65
CA HIS A 67 -49.82 44.10 -22.01
C HIS A 67 -48.91 44.15 -20.80
N SER A 68 -49.19 45.04 -19.84
CA SER A 68 -48.43 45.13 -18.60
C SER A 68 -48.50 43.85 -17.78
N GLN A 69 -49.69 43.24 -17.67
CA GLN A 69 -49.88 41.97 -16.97
C GLN A 69 -49.15 40.82 -17.67
N PHE A 70 -49.25 40.74 -19.00
CA PHE A 70 -48.54 39.73 -19.79
C PHE A 70 -47.03 39.81 -19.61
N VAL A 71 -46.45 41.01 -19.71
CA VAL A 71 -45.00 41.21 -19.53
C VAL A 71 -44.57 40.85 -18.12
N ALA A 72 -45.32 41.29 -17.09
CA ALA A 72 -45.01 40.98 -15.71
C ALA A 72 -45.09 39.47 -15.42
N GLN A 73 -46.13 38.80 -15.91
CA GLN A 73 -46.29 37.35 -15.76
C GLN A 73 -45.21 36.57 -16.50
N LEU A 74 -44.86 36.98 -17.73
CA LEU A 74 -43.81 36.34 -18.50
C LEU A 74 -42.45 36.47 -17.81
N GLN A 75 -42.10 37.67 -17.34
CA GLN A 75 -40.86 37.89 -16.60
C GLN A 75 -40.82 37.12 -15.29
N ALA A 76 -41.92 37.13 -14.53
CA ALA A 76 -42.01 36.41 -13.25
C ALA A 76 -41.92 34.89 -13.46
N SER A 77 -42.62 34.35 -14.45
CA SER A 77 -42.58 32.92 -14.79
C SER A 77 -41.18 32.52 -15.22
N ILE A 78 -40.55 33.20 -16.19
CA ILE A 78 -39.18 32.84 -16.64
C ILE A 78 -38.18 32.92 -15.48
N ARG A 79 -38.27 33.96 -14.63
CA ARG A 79 -37.39 34.08 -13.46
C ARG A 79 -37.60 32.96 -12.45
N ALA A 80 -38.85 32.59 -12.18
CA ALA A 80 -39.18 31.50 -11.27
C ALA A 80 -38.63 30.17 -11.80
N GLU A 81 -38.87 29.86 -13.08
CA GLU A 81 -38.38 28.62 -13.70
C GLU A 81 -36.86 28.55 -13.71
N VAL A 82 -36.17 29.65 -14.03
CA VAL A 82 -34.70 29.69 -13.99
C VAL A 82 -34.18 29.54 -12.56
N GLN A 83 -34.82 30.18 -11.58
CA GLN A 83 -34.43 30.03 -10.18
C GLN A 83 -34.65 28.60 -9.69
N GLU A 84 -35.76 27.96 -10.07
CA GLU A 84 -36.03 26.56 -9.75
C GLU A 84 -34.94 25.65 -10.33
N VAL A 85 -34.57 25.81 -11.61
CA VAL A 85 -33.46 25.06 -12.22
C VAL A 85 -32.13 25.34 -11.52
N MET A 86 -31.87 26.57 -11.08
CA MET A 86 -30.67 26.93 -10.31
C MET A 86 -30.64 26.24 -8.96
N ASP A 87 -31.78 26.20 -8.25
CA ASP A 87 -31.93 25.61 -6.93
C ASP A 87 -31.85 24.08 -7.00
N GLU A 88 -32.55 23.45 -7.96
CA GLU A 88 -32.51 22.01 -8.22
C GLU A 88 -31.09 21.53 -8.57
N GLY A 89 -30.39 22.31 -9.40
CA GLY A 89 -29.02 22.04 -9.80
C GLY A 89 -27.97 22.43 -8.77
N ASN A 90 -28.36 23.07 -7.66
CA ASN A 90 -27.45 23.69 -6.69
C ASN A 90 -26.36 24.53 -7.37
N LEU A 91 -26.76 25.27 -8.41
CA LEU A 91 -25.83 25.87 -9.36
C LEU A 91 -25.02 27.00 -8.72
N GLU A 92 -25.60 27.74 -7.78
CA GLU A 92 -24.89 28.79 -7.04
C GLU A 92 -23.67 28.23 -6.30
N ALA A 93 -23.85 27.16 -5.53
CA ALA A 93 -22.74 26.53 -4.81
C ALA A 93 -21.70 25.90 -5.76
N LEU A 94 -22.13 25.37 -6.90
CA LEU A 94 -21.23 24.83 -7.92
C LEU A 94 -20.38 25.94 -8.57
N LEU A 95 -21.00 27.06 -8.93
CA LEU A 95 -20.30 28.21 -9.50
C LEU A 95 -19.33 28.83 -8.49
N ASP A 96 -19.73 28.93 -7.22
CA ASP A 96 -18.84 29.38 -6.15
C ASP A 96 -17.68 28.41 -5.92
N SER A 97 -17.91 27.10 -6.02
CA SER A 97 -16.84 26.09 -5.93
C SER A 97 -15.86 26.20 -7.10
N LEU A 98 -16.37 26.51 -8.30
CA LEU A 98 -15.54 26.73 -9.49
C LEU A 98 -14.73 28.02 -9.38
N ASP A 99 -15.30 29.08 -8.80
CA ASP A 99 -14.58 30.32 -8.49
C ASP A 99 -13.41 30.03 -7.53
N LYS A 100 -13.64 29.24 -6.47
CA LYS A 100 -12.58 28.79 -5.55
C LYS A 100 -11.50 27.95 -6.23
N ILE A 101 -11.87 26.97 -7.07
CA ILE A 101 -10.89 26.13 -7.79
C ILE A 101 -10.01 26.99 -8.72
N VAL A 102 -10.58 28.02 -9.34
CA VAL A 102 -9.84 28.93 -10.22
C VAL A 102 -8.95 29.88 -9.42
N GLU A 103 -9.36 30.29 -8.23
CA GLU A 103 -8.54 31.09 -7.31
C GLU A 103 -7.37 30.26 -6.71
N GLU A 104 -7.62 28.99 -6.36
CA GLU A 104 -6.62 28.05 -5.84
C GLU A 104 -5.62 27.60 -6.93
N ALA A 105 -6.00 27.68 -8.20
CA ALA A 105 -5.13 27.33 -9.30
C ALA A 105 -4.06 28.42 -9.50
N GLU A 106 -2.79 28.05 -9.27
CA GLU A 106 -1.65 28.88 -9.64
C GLU A 106 -1.74 29.26 -11.13
N PRO A 107 -1.45 30.52 -11.51
CA PRO A 107 -1.48 30.94 -12.90
C PRO A 107 -0.38 30.20 -13.68
N GLN A 108 -0.75 29.10 -14.32
CA GLN A 108 0.10 28.36 -15.22
C GLN A 108 -0.23 28.75 -16.67
N GLU A 109 0.78 29.12 -17.44
CA GLU A 109 0.63 29.43 -18.87
C GLU A 109 0.39 28.16 -19.71
N GLU A 110 0.75 27.00 -19.17
CA GLU A 110 0.60 25.72 -19.85
C GLU A 110 -0.84 25.18 -19.77
N PRO A 111 -1.37 24.57 -20.84
CA PRO A 111 -2.67 23.92 -20.80
C PRO A 111 -2.72 22.82 -19.74
N ALA A 112 -3.64 22.94 -18.79
CA ALA A 112 -3.88 21.88 -17.81
C ALA A 112 -4.26 20.55 -18.49
N TRP A 113 -3.85 19.44 -17.89
CA TRP A 113 -4.13 18.09 -18.38
C TRP A 113 -5.63 17.88 -18.63
N ARG A 114 -5.94 17.11 -19.67
CA ARG A 114 -7.31 16.70 -20.04
C ARG A 114 -7.30 15.18 -20.28
N PRO A 115 -8.40 14.47 -19.94
CA PRO A 115 -8.53 13.05 -20.23
C PRO A 115 -8.26 12.78 -21.72
N SER A 116 -7.37 11.82 -21.97
CA SER A 116 -6.99 11.41 -23.33
C SER A 116 -8.12 10.67 -24.05
N GLY A 117 -9.09 10.16 -23.28
CA GLY A 117 -10.12 9.25 -23.77
C GLY A 117 -9.69 7.77 -23.71
N ILE A 118 -8.47 7.49 -23.25
CA ILE A 118 -7.96 6.14 -23.01
C ILE A 118 -7.97 5.90 -21.49
N PRO A 119 -8.93 5.11 -20.97
CA PRO A 119 -9.12 4.97 -19.53
C PRO A 119 -7.90 4.38 -18.82
N GLU A 120 -7.14 3.50 -19.47
CA GLU A 120 -5.93 2.89 -18.90
C GLU A 120 -4.80 3.91 -18.69
N GLU A 121 -4.71 4.95 -19.52
CA GLU A 121 -3.70 6.00 -19.39
C GLU A 121 -4.14 7.04 -18.37
N ASP A 122 -5.41 7.44 -18.42
CA ASP A 122 -5.98 8.42 -17.51
C ASP A 122 -5.97 7.89 -16.06
N ALA A 123 -6.34 6.62 -15.85
CA ALA A 123 -6.32 5.98 -14.53
C ALA A 123 -4.90 5.72 -14.00
N ARG A 124 -3.91 5.54 -14.88
CA ARG A 124 -2.51 5.30 -14.47
C ARG A 124 -1.98 6.43 -13.61
N SER A 125 -2.26 7.68 -13.99
CA SER A 125 -1.83 8.87 -13.23
C SER A 125 -2.32 8.84 -11.77
N ALA A 126 -3.59 8.46 -11.56
CA ALA A 126 -4.20 8.37 -10.23
C ALA A 126 -3.66 7.18 -9.41
N LEU A 127 -3.32 6.06 -10.05
CA LEU A 127 -2.87 4.84 -9.36
C LEU A 127 -1.37 4.85 -9.00
N VAL A 128 -0.54 5.53 -9.79
CA VAL A 128 0.92 5.54 -9.62
C VAL A 128 1.37 5.91 -8.19
N PRO A 129 0.83 6.96 -7.52
CA PRO A 129 1.23 7.30 -6.15
C PRO A 129 1.02 6.16 -5.14
N TYR A 130 -0.10 5.45 -5.25
CA TYR A 130 -0.41 4.31 -4.37
C TYR A 130 0.53 3.13 -4.62
N LEU A 131 0.81 2.83 -5.89
CA LEU A 131 1.73 1.75 -6.27
C LEU A 131 3.17 2.06 -5.83
N LEU A 132 3.61 3.31 -5.93
CA LEU A 132 4.92 3.74 -5.44
C LEU A 132 5.02 3.62 -3.91
N LYS A 133 3.98 4.02 -3.18
CA LYS A 133 3.90 3.82 -1.72
C LYS A 133 4.00 2.34 -1.35
N HIS A 134 3.25 1.48 -2.04
CA HIS A 134 3.28 0.04 -1.80
C HIS A 134 4.65 -0.58 -2.11
N ARG A 135 5.26 -0.21 -3.25
CA ARG A 135 6.62 -0.62 -3.61
C ARG A 135 7.64 -0.25 -2.53
N SER A 136 7.58 0.98 -2.02
CA SER A 136 8.49 1.45 -0.98
C SER A 136 8.38 0.66 0.32
N TYR A 137 7.14 0.28 0.69
CA TYR A 137 6.87 -0.56 1.86
C TYR A 137 7.45 -1.96 1.68
N LEU A 138 7.19 -2.62 0.55
CA LEU A 138 7.69 -3.95 0.27
C LEU A 138 9.22 -4.01 0.25
N LEU A 139 9.88 -3.00 -0.34
CA LEU A 139 11.34 -2.91 -0.33
C LEU A 139 11.90 -2.81 1.10
N ARG A 140 11.24 -2.04 1.97
CA ARG A 140 11.64 -1.95 3.38
C ARG A 140 11.45 -3.28 4.11
N ALA A 141 10.30 -3.93 3.91
CA ALA A 141 10.02 -5.22 4.51
C ALA A 141 11.00 -6.30 4.06
N LEU A 142 11.33 -6.33 2.75
CA LEU A 142 12.31 -7.25 2.19
C LEU A 142 13.69 -7.03 2.82
N LYS A 143 14.16 -5.78 2.86
CA LYS A 143 15.46 -5.44 3.46
C LYS A 143 15.54 -5.87 4.93
N ASN A 144 14.48 -5.67 5.70
CA ASN A 144 14.43 -6.10 7.10
C ASN A 144 14.56 -7.63 7.21
N LYS A 145 13.87 -8.37 6.35
CA LYS A 145 13.92 -9.84 6.34
C LYS A 145 15.28 -10.37 5.88
N GLU A 146 15.91 -9.73 4.91
CA GLU A 146 17.26 -10.06 4.47
C GLU A 146 18.29 -9.86 5.60
N GLU A 147 18.18 -8.76 6.35
CA GLU A 147 19.06 -8.47 7.49
C GLU A 147 18.84 -9.46 8.65
N GLU A 148 17.58 -9.77 8.98
CA GLU A 148 17.25 -10.82 9.96
C GLU A 148 17.84 -12.17 9.54
N ASN A 149 17.66 -12.56 8.28
CA ASN A 149 18.17 -13.83 7.76
C ASN A 149 19.71 -13.86 7.79
N LYS A 150 20.38 -12.76 7.46
CA LYS A 150 21.83 -12.64 7.54
C LYS A 150 22.33 -12.88 8.97
N LYS A 151 21.72 -12.23 9.96
CA LYS A 151 22.07 -12.42 11.38
C LYS A 151 21.86 -13.86 11.85
N VAL A 152 20.75 -14.48 11.43
CA VAL A 152 20.47 -15.89 11.74
C VAL A 152 21.50 -16.80 11.07
N ALA A 153 21.86 -16.56 9.82
CA ALA A 153 22.87 -17.33 9.10
C ALA A 153 24.25 -17.24 9.78
N GLU A 154 24.66 -16.04 10.22
CA GLU A 154 25.89 -15.84 10.98
C GLU A 154 25.89 -16.61 12.30
N SER A 155 24.78 -16.57 13.05
CA SER A 155 24.60 -17.34 14.30
C SER A 155 24.67 -18.85 14.05
N VAL A 156 24.06 -19.35 12.97
CA VAL A 156 24.13 -20.76 12.59
C VAL A 156 25.55 -21.18 12.24
N LEU A 157 26.29 -20.37 11.49
CA LEU A 157 27.70 -20.64 11.16
C LEU A 157 28.56 -20.68 12.43
N ALA A 158 28.40 -19.71 13.35
CA ALA A 158 29.07 -19.71 14.64
C ALA A 158 28.70 -20.95 15.48
N GLY A 159 27.43 -21.35 15.46
CA GLY A 159 26.94 -22.58 16.09
C GLY A 159 27.61 -23.83 15.52
N ARG A 160 27.70 -23.95 14.19
CA ARG A 160 28.37 -25.06 13.50
C ARG A 160 29.87 -25.14 13.84
N GLY A 161 30.55 -23.99 13.94
CA GLY A 161 31.94 -23.91 14.38
C GLY A 161 32.14 -24.50 15.79
N ARG A 162 31.32 -24.09 16.75
CA ARG A 162 31.34 -24.62 18.13
C ARG A 162 31.09 -26.13 18.19
N ILE A 163 30.14 -26.64 17.40
CA ILE A 163 29.86 -28.08 17.32
C ILE A 163 31.09 -28.83 16.79
N SER A 164 31.75 -28.32 15.76
CA SER A 164 32.97 -28.92 15.21
C SER A 164 34.11 -28.96 16.23
N GLU A 165 34.30 -27.89 16.99
CA GLU A 165 35.30 -27.84 18.06
C GLU A 165 35.01 -28.86 19.16
N LEU A 166 33.78 -28.91 19.65
CA LEU A 166 33.35 -29.90 20.64
C LEU A 166 33.54 -31.33 20.15
N GLN A 167 33.24 -31.60 18.87
CA GLN A 167 33.49 -32.90 18.27
C GLN A 167 34.98 -33.27 18.27
N GLN A 168 35.87 -32.32 17.97
CA GLN A 168 37.32 -32.55 18.04
C GLN A 168 37.78 -32.86 19.47
N GLN A 169 37.29 -32.12 20.46
CA GLN A 169 37.61 -32.36 21.88
C GLN A 169 37.15 -33.75 22.33
N ILE A 170 35.92 -34.15 21.99
CA ILE A 170 35.38 -35.49 22.29
C ILE A 170 36.23 -36.58 21.64
N GLN A 171 36.64 -36.39 20.38
CA GLN A 171 37.52 -37.34 19.69
C GLN A 171 38.91 -37.42 20.34
N ALA A 172 39.49 -36.29 20.74
CA ALA A 172 40.78 -36.24 21.42
C ALA A 172 40.74 -36.98 22.76
N HIS A 173 39.72 -36.71 23.58
CA HIS A 173 39.48 -37.45 24.81
C HIS A 173 39.32 -38.95 24.55
N LYS A 174 38.50 -39.34 23.58
CA LYS A 174 38.32 -40.76 23.22
C LYS A 174 39.67 -41.43 22.88
N ARG A 175 40.53 -40.77 22.11
CA ARG A 175 41.87 -41.30 21.77
C ARG A 175 42.76 -41.41 23.00
N ALA A 176 42.76 -40.41 23.89
CA ALA A 176 43.51 -40.45 25.14
C ALA A 176 43.08 -41.62 26.05
N TRP A 177 41.77 -41.82 26.20
CA TRP A 177 41.23 -42.96 26.95
C TRP A 177 41.62 -44.31 26.32
N GLN A 178 41.59 -44.42 25.00
CA GLN A 178 42.03 -45.62 24.30
C GLN A 178 43.53 -45.90 24.49
N ALA A 179 44.38 -44.87 24.54
CA ALA A 179 45.80 -45.02 24.80
C ALA A 179 46.06 -45.53 26.23
N LEU A 180 45.45 -44.91 27.23
CA LEU A 180 45.57 -45.34 28.63
C LEU A 180 45.09 -46.79 28.84
N SER A 181 43.99 -47.17 28.17
CA SER A 181 43.49 -48.55 28.23
C SER A 181 44.46 -49.56 27.64
N LYS A 182 45.22 -49.20 26.58
CA LYS A 182 46.25 -50.07 26.01
C LYS A 182 47.43 -50.23 26.95
N GLU A 183 47.91 -49.13 27.54
CA GLU A 183 48.98 -49.15 28.53
C GLU A 183 48.60 -50.01 29.75
N GLN A 184 47.36 -49.89 30.23
CA GLN A 184 46.84 -50.76 31.29
C GLN A 184 46.83 -52.23 30.86
N GLN A 185 46.45 -52.54 29.63
CA GLN A 185 46.46 -53.91 29.11
C GLN A 185 47.89 -54.48 29.03
N GLU A 186 48.87 -53.68 28.62
CA GLU A 186 50.29 -54.04 28.60
C GLU A 186 50.85 -54.24 30.03
N LEU A 187 50.47 -53.37 30.98
CA LEU A 187 50.81 -53.54 32.40
C LEU A 187 50.23 -54.84 32.96
N VAL A 188 48.96 -55.16 32.68
CA VAL A 188 48.36 -56.43 33.12
C VAL A 188 49.09 -57.64 32.54
N LEU A 189 49.54 -57.57 31.28
CA LEU A 189 50.32 -58.64 30.65
C LEU A 189 51.72 -58.81 31.28
N THR A 190 52.34 -57.74 31.79
CA THR A 190 53.64 -57.83 32.47
C THR A 190 53.54 -58.33 33.91
N PHE A 191 52.42 -58.06 34.60
CA PHE A 191 52.15 -58.60 35.94
C PHE A 191 51.55 -60.03 35.94
N GLN A 192 51.15 -60.56 34.79
CA GLN A 192 50.75 -61.97 34.66
C GLN A 192 51.98 -62.90 34.76
N GLN A 193 52.13 -63.58 35.89
CA GLN A 193 53.04 -64.73 36.00
C GLN A 193 52.54 -65.93 35.16
N PRO A 194 53.44 -66.73 34.57
CA PRO A 194 53.06 -67.91 33.81
C PRO A 194 52.47 -68.98 34.75
N GLN A 195 51.17 -69.23 34.64
CA GLN A 195 50.56 -70.43 35.22
C GLN A 195 51.09 -71.69 34.50
N PRO A 196 51.38 -72.79 35.22
CA PRO A 196 51.89 -74.00 34.61
C PRO A 196 50.81 -74.66 33.73
N LYS A 197 51.23 -75.12 32.55
CA LYS A 197 50.41 -75.90 31.61
C LYS A 197 49.86 -77.15 32.30
N ARG A 198 48.54 -77.23 32.49
CA ARG A 198 47.84 -78.53 32.66
C ARG A 198 47.19 -78.91 31.34
N ASN A 199 47.75 -79.93 30.72
CA ASN A 199 47.13 -80.66 29.63
C ASN A 199 45.94 -81.45 30.18
N LEU A 200 44.77 -81.33 29.57
CA LEU A 200 43.79 -82.41 29.48
C LEU A 200 43.18 -82.37 28.09
N ARG A 201 43.32 -83.52 27.42
CA ARG A 201 42.88 -83.85 26.07
C ARG A 201 41.37 -83.70 25.89
N GLN A 202 41.02 -83.24 24.69
CA GLN A 202 40.03 -83.80 23.74
C GLN A 202 38.75 -84.42 24.30
N ASP A 203 37.61 -83.79 24.00
CA ASP A 203 36.46 -84.30 23.23
C ASP A 203 35.26 -83.36 23.55
N CYS A 204 34.58 -82.71 22.61
CA CYS A 204 33.81 -83.28 21.52
C CYS A 204 33.82 -82.39 20.25
N LYS A 205 33.95 -83.04 19.09
CA LYS A 205 33.50 -82.53 17.79
C LYS A 205 31.98 -82.66 17.70
N ALA A 206 31.31 -81.64 17.15
CA ALA A 206 30.31 -81.83 16.09
C ALA A 206 29.93 -80.47 15.46
N ALA A 207 30.19 -80.39 14.15
CA ALA A 207 29.38 -79.80 13.06
C ALA A 207 28.61 -78.48 13.31
N GLY A 208 28.61 -77.47 12.45
CA GLY A 208 29.16 -77.27 11.11
C GLY A 208 28.65 -75.92 10.57
N LEU A 209 29.49 -75.27 9.75
CA LEU A 209 29.23 -74.35 8.63
C LEU A 209 28.15 -73.23 8.67
N HIS A 210 28.54 -72.12 8.00
CA HIS A 210 27.83 -70.89 7.63
C HIS A 210 27.65 -69.84 8.74
N GLN A 211 28.41 -68.73 8.76
CA GLN A 211 28.49 -67.60 7.83
C GLN A 211 27.22 -66.71 7.87
N LEU A 212 27.43 -65.43 8.23
CA LEU A 212 26.49 -64.30 8.21
C LEU A 212 25.32 -64.46 9.21
N ASP A 213 24.79 -63.45 9.89
CA ASP A 213 24.70 -62.04 9.60
C ASP A 213 24.38 -61.26 10.89
N GLN A 214 24.62 -59.96 10.80
CA GLN A 214 24.32 -58.83 11.68
C GLN A 214 23.21 -59.00 12.74
N ARG A 215 23.54 -58.68 14.00
CA ARG A 215 22.58 -58.20 15.00
C ARG A 215 22.76 -56.71 15.25
N ASN A 216 22.21 -55.94 14.31
CA ASN A 216 21.15 -54.96 14.54
C ASN A 216 21.17 -54.23 15.90
N ASN A 217 22.04 -53.21 16.04
CA ASN A 217 21.84 -52.15 17.01
C ASN A 217 21.05 -51.02 16.33
N LYS A 218 19.71 -51.10 16.39
CA LYS A 218 18.79 -50.05 15.94
C LYS A 218 18.86 -48.85 16.89
N GLY A 219 19.92 -48.06 16.76
CA GLY A 219 19.86 -46.64 17.08
C GLY A 219 18.93 -45.97 16.08
N HIS A 220 17.79 -45.46 16.54
CA HIS A 220 16.92 -44.57 15.77
C HIS A 220 17.66 -43.25 15.52
N ASN A 221 18.57 -43.23 14.55
CA ASN A 221 19.08 -42.01 13.97
C ASN A 221 18.11 -41.64 12.84
N ARG A 222 17.06 -40.88 13.17
CA ARG A 222 16.22 -40.25 12.15
C ARG A 222 17.10 -39.28 11.39
N SER A 223 17.33 -39.61 10.12
CA SER A 223 17.81 -38.72 9.07
C SER A 223 17.20 -37.32 9.24
N PHE A 224 18.01 -36.36 9.67
CA PHE A 224 17.81 -34.97 9.27
C PHE A 224 18.46 -34.83 7.90
N GLY A 225 17.62 -34.49 6.93
CA GLY A 225 17.96 -34.46 5.52
C GLY A 225 19.24 -33.71 5.22
N ASN A 226 20.00 -34.31 4.32
CA ASN A 226 21.10 -33.73 3.58
C ASN A 226 20.64 -32.46 2.83
N TRP A 227 20.66 -31.31 3.50
CA TRP A 227 20.61 -29.99 2.85
C TRP A 227 22.06 -29.54 2.60
N GLY A 228 22.68 -30.23 1.66
CA GLY A 228 24.10 -30.14 1.36
C GLY A 228 24.39 -29.98 -0.12
N GLN A 229 23.62 -29.17 -0.86
CA GLN A 229 24.08 -28.53 -2.09
C GLN A 229 23.17 -27.36 -2.45
N PHE A 230 23.54 -26.15 -2.00
CA PHE A 230 23.09 -24.92 -2.65
C PHE A 230 24.22 -24.49 -3.59
N PRO A 231 23.95 -24.32 -4.91
CA PRO A 231 24.98 -23.87 -5.83
C PRO A 231 25.36 -22.41 -5.51
N ALA A 232 26.66 -22.12 -5.57
CA ALA A 232 27.18 -20.77 -5.50
C ALA A 232 26.56 -19.93 -6.64
N LEU A 233 25.81 -18.90 -6.28
CA LEU A 233 25.28 -17.92 -7.22
C LEU A 233 26.41 -16.96 -7.61
N SER A 234 26.99 -17.18 -8.78
CA SER A 234 27.76 -16.18 -9.53
C SER A 234 26.79 -15.21 -10.22
N PRO A 235 27.16 -13.93 -10.44
CA PRO A 235 26.21 -12.89 -10.82
C PRO A 235 26.00 -12.89 -12.33
N ALA A 236 24.98 -13.59 -12.80
CA ALA A 236 24.43 -13.35 -14.13
C ALA A 236 22.94 -13.71 -14.11
N GLY A 237 22.11 -12.71 -14.41
CA GLY A 237 20.67 -12.81 -14.26
C GLY A 237 20.06 -13.99 -15.01
N ARG A 238 19.07 -14.63 -14.37
CA ARG A 238 17.76 -14.95 -14.97
C ARG A 238 16.79 -15.51 -13.93
N ARG A 239 15.53 -15.14 -14.13
CA ARG A 239 14.25 -15.44 -13.45
C ARG A 239 14.22 -16.72 -12.59
N ILE A 240 13.79 -16.58 -11.32
CA ILE A 240 13.49 -17.69 -10.41
C ILE A 240 12.06 -18.22 -10.70
N PRO A 241 11.83 -19.54 -10.84
CA PRO A 241 10.51 -20.12 -11.07
C PRO A 241 9.62 -20.08 -9.82
N TRP A 242 8.31 -19.90 -10.02
CA TRP A 242 7.26 -19.77 -8.99
C TRP A 242 7.15 -20.94 -7.99
N MET A 243 7.83 -22.07 -8.22
CA MET A 243 7.76 -23.26 -7.36
C MET A 243 8.38 -23.08 -5.97
N TRP A 244 9.16 -22.02 -5.71
CA TRP A 244 9.70 -21.73 -4.38
C TRP A 244 8.76 -20.91 -3.48
N VAL A 245 7.74 -20.25 -4.03
CA VAL A 245 6.80 -19.42 -3.25
C VAL A 245 5.76 -20.29 -2.51
N ALA A 246 5.43 -21.46 -3.05
CA ALA A 246 4.41 -22.34 -2.44
C ALA A 246 4.91 -23.10 -1.20
N ALA A 247 6.21 -23.38 -1.07
CA ALA A 247 6.75 -24.16 0.04
C ALA A 247 6.78 -23.39 1.38
N ALA A 248 6.73 -22.05 1.34
CA ALA A 248 6.72 -21.21 2.55
C ALA A 248 5.31 -21.04 3.16
N LEU A 249 4.25 -21.45 2.47
CA LEU A 249 2.85 -21.31 2.92
C LEU A 249 2.30 -22.51 3.70
N VAL A 250 3.05 -23.62 3.81
CA VAL A 250 2.55 -24.87 4.43
C VAL A 250 3.09 -25.10 5.86
N LEU A 251 4.06 -24.32 6.34
CA LEU A 251 4.68 -24.53 7.68
C LEU A 251 4.64 -23.32 8.62
N GLY A 252 3.71 -22.40 8.41
CA GLY A 252 3.53 -21.19 9.23
C GLY A 252 2.18 -21.08 9.91
N GLY A 253 1.61 -22.20 10.37
CA GLY A 253 0.31 -22.25 11.05
C GLY A 253 0.41 -22.84 12.45
N ALA A 254 0.92 -22.07 13.40
CA ALA A 254 0.73 -22.26 14.84
C ALA A 254 1.16 -20.98 15.57
N TRP A 255 0.57 -20.72 16.73
CA TRP A 255 0.67 -19.53 17.59
C TRP A 255 -0.45 -18.49 17.36
N PHE A 256 -1.63 -18.87 17.88
CA PHE A 256 -2.41 -17.99 18.74
C PHE A 256 -1.64 -17.80 20.06
#